data_AF-A0A3D5NRR4-F1
#
_entry.id   AF-A0A3D5NRR4-F1
#
_cell.length_a   1.000
_cell.length_b   1.000
_cell.length_c   1.000
_cell.angle_alpha   90.00
_cell.angle_beta   90.00
_cell.angle_gamma   90.00
#
_symmetry.space_group_name_H-M   'P 1'
#
loop_
_entity.id
_entity.type
_entity.pdbx_description
1 polymer ?
#
loop_
_entity_poly.entity_id
_entity_poly.type
_entity_poly.pdbx_seq_one_letter_code
_entity_poly.pdbx_strand_id
1 'polypeptide(L)'
;MKFITKVSPNNRDKDHSTSGIMAELAVGLMVVFVFSMVFYFQEYGMEYVIHGAGLMATSIITALVTEVVFALATKRKVGYHIKYSYPLVTAIILTLTVPISTSFFALGVASFFAIFFGKLIFGGFGHNIFNPAGVGRMVIFSSLVGSTVADVTTSATPVSSMANAGWMIKDAAVTEKFLEQFGGLSNLLLGWYPGAMGETSALLIILVGIYLAYRKVLDWKVPVVYVGSVFIFTMIIALTNGVGLWYPMFHILSGGLMFGAVFMATDPVTNPTTISGRMIYAIGLAVLTVIIRLQSSLPGGVVYAILLMNMVSPLIDKLTDGWSIYSVKKYTVSIAVTFAAGLVLTFLAGNGLEPKAIEFPSEDGGLPIFSESTDNLPEVVEQTEEGAVVTFVISAPGYHALEGGDANSIEVKINKDTNTVESVAVLEANDTPGLGDRITEQGFLDQFAGITYDDKSASIDALSGATVSSTSVAKAVRVAFEELNK
;
A
#
# COMPACT_ATOMS: atom_id res chain seq x y z
N MET A 1 5.05 45.96 -51.68
CA MET A 1 4.25 44.74 -51.48
C MET A 1 4.69 44.06 -50.19
N LYS A 2 3.78 43.80 -49.24
CA LYS A 2 4.07 42.98 -48.06
C LYS A 2 3.84 41.53 -48.46
N PHE A 3 4.91 40.76 -48.67
CA PHE A 3 4.80 39.32 -48.88
C PHE A 3 4.33 38.67 -47.58
N ILE A 4 3.12 38.12 -47.58
CA ILE A 4 2.61 37.32 -46.46
C ILE A 4 3.07 35.89 -46.71
N THR A 5 4.12 35.45 -46.04
CA THR A 5 4.52 34.04 -46.01
C THR A 5 3.51 33.29 -45.14
N LYS A 6 2.57 32.58 -45.78
CA LYS A 6 1.74 31.60 -45.06
C LYS A 6 2.52 30.29 -44.98
N VAL A 7 2.97 29.93 -43.79
CA VAL A 7 3.34 28.54 -43.49
C VAL A 7 2.14 27.65 -43.75
N SER A 8 2.37 26.47 -44.35
CA SER A 8 1.33 25.47 -44.59
C SER A 8 0.53 25.25 -43.31
N PRO A 9 -0.82 25.36 -43.33
CA PRO A 9 -1.60 25.13 -42.13
C PRO A 9 -1.38 23.69 -41.68
N ASN A 10 -0.82 23.48 -40.49
CA ASN A 10 -0.92 22.18 -39.85
C ASN A 10 -2.40 22.01 -39.49
N ASN A 11 -3.11 21.16 -40.22
CA ASN A 11 -4.48 20.79 -39.89
C ASN A 11 -4.45 20.02 -38.57
N ARG A 12 -4.50 20.77 -37.46
CA ARG A 12 -4.50 20.21 -36.12
C ARG A 12 -5.71 19.30 -36.02
N ASP A 13 -5.47 18.04 -35.70
CA ASP A 13 -6.54 17.10 -35.44
C ASP A 13 -7.40 17.68 -34.31
N LYS A 14 -8.65 18.04 -34.65
CA LYS A 14 -9.54 18.77 -33.73
C LYS A 14 -9.95 17.89 -32.56
N ASP A 15 -9.91 16.58 -32.78
CA ASP A 15 -10.42 15.58 -31.85
C ASP A 15 -9.37 15.16 -30.80
N HIS A 16 -8.08 15.48 -31.01
CA HIS A 16 -6.97 15.05 -30.15
C HIS A 16 -6.15 16.25 -29.61
N SER A 17 -6.79 17.10 -28.80
CA SER A 17 -6.08 18.17 -28.06
C SER A 17 -5.62 17.70 -26.68
N THR A 18 -4.51 18.26 -26.18
CA THR A 18 -4.01 17.97 -24.81
C THR A 18 -5.08 18.19 -23.74
N SER A 19 -5.87 19.25 -23.86
CA SER A 19 -7.00 19.50 -22.96
C SER A 19 -8.09 18.44 -23.06
N GLY A 20 -8.35 17.90 -24.26
CA GLY A 20 -9.30 16.81 -24.45
C GLY A 20 -8.81 15.51 -23.80
N ILE A 21 -7.56 15.15 -24.06
CA ILE A 21 -6.89 13.97 -23.47
C ILE A 21 -6.91 14.04 -21.94
N MET A 22 -6.55 15.18 -21.35
CA MET A 22 -6.55 15.36 -19.90
C MET A 22 -7.96 15.37 -19.29
N ALA A 23 -8.96 15.87 -20.02
CA ALA A 23 -10.35 15.80 -19.59
C ALA A 23 -10.89 14.36 -19.61
N GLU A 24 -10.63 13.60 -20.67
CA GLU A 24 -11.02 12.18 -20.76
C GLU A 24 -10.37 11.35 -19.65
N LEU A 25 -9.07 11.60 -19.38
CA LEU A 25 -8.37 10.97 -18.26
C LEU A 25 -8.98 11.33 -16.90
N ALA A 26 -9.28 12.61 -16.66
CA ALA A 26 -9.92 13.06 -15.43
C ALA A 26 -11.31 12.42 -15.23
N VAL A 27 -12.10 12.29 -16.31
CA VAL A 27 -13.40 11.59 -16.25
C VAL A 27 -13.21 10.12 -15.88
N GLY A 28 -12.24 9.43 -16.49
CA GLY A 28 -11.92 8.04 -16.14
C GLY A 28 -11.55 7.86 -14.66
N LEU A 29 -10.73 8.77 -14.12
CA LEU A 29 -10.38 8.78 -12.70
C LEU A 29 -11.58 9.07 -11.79
N MET A 30 -12.45 10.00 -12.18
CA MET A 30 -13.66 10.31 -11.43
C MET A 30 -14.65 9.14 -11.39
N VAL A 31 -14.73 8.34 -12.46
CA VAL A 31 -15.54 7.11 -12.46
C VAL A 31 -15.02 6.13 -11.40
N VAL A 32 -13.71 5.95 -11.31
CA VAL A 32 -13.09 5.11 -10.26
C VAL A 32 -13.34 5.68 -8.86
N PHE A 33 -13.22 7.00 -8.69
CA PHE A 33 -13.50 7.68 -7.43
C PHE A 33 -14.95 7.48 -6.97
N VAL A 34 -15.92 7.70 -7.87
CA VAL A 34 -17.35 7.54 -7.55
C VAL A 34 -17.65 6.09 -7.16
N PHE A 35 -17.09 5.12 -7.86
CA PHE A 35 -17.25 3.71 -7.49
C PHE A 35 -16.68 3.41 -6.10
N SER A 36 -15.49 3.93 -5.79
CA SER A 36 -14.89 3.81 -4.45
C SER A 36 -15.78 4.43 -3.37
N MET A 37 -16.37 5.60 -3.62
CA MET A 37 -17.31 6.22 -2.68
C MET A 37 -18.57 5.38 -2.47
N VAL A 38 -19.08 4.71 -3.51
CA VAL A 38 -20.22 3.78 -3.37
C VAL A 38 -19.86 2.59 -2.50
N PHE A 39 -18.65 2.03 -2.65
CA PHE A 39 -18.15 0.96 -1.78
C PHE A 39 -18.10 1.41 -0.32
N TYR A 40 -17.42 2.53 -0.04
CA TYR A 40 -17.31 3.04 1.34
C TYR A 40 -18.66 3.45 1.94
N PHE A 41 -19.60 3.91 1.11
CA PHE A 41 -20.97 4.19 1.55
C PHE A 41 -21.70 2.93 2.04
N GLN A 42 -21.55 1.81 1.32
CA GLN A 42 -22.23 0.57 1.66
C GLN A 42 -21.62 -0.12 2.88
N GLU A 43 -20.30 -0.08 3.00
CA GLU A 43 -19.58 -0.79 4.07
C GLU A 43 -19.51 0.01 5.38
N TYR A 44 -19.26 1.33 5.29
CA TYR A 44 -18.96 2.18 6.45
C TYR A 44 -19.91 3.38 6.62
N GLY A 45 -20.81 3.63 5.67
CA GLY A 45 -21.82 4.69 5.75
C GLY A 45 -21.41 6.05 5.18
N MET A 46 -22.26 7.06 5.39
CA MET A 46 -22.15 8.39 4.75
C MET A 46 -20.96 9.22 5.25
N GLU A 47 -20.51 9.01 6.49
CA GLU A 47 -19.40 9.77 7.08
C GLU A 47 -18.10 9.59 6.29
N TYR A 48 -17.83 8.36 5.85
CA TYR A 48 -16.68 8.02 5.02
C TYR A 48 -16.75 8.70 3.65
N VAL A 49 -17.94 8.79 3.05
CA VAL A 49 -18.14 9.48 1.77
C VAL A 49 -17.86 10.98 1.90
N ILE A 50 -18.34 11.61 2.98
CA ILE A 50 -18.10 13.02 3.25
C ILE A 50 -16.60 13.27 3.44
N HIS A 51 -15.93 12.40 4.20
CA HIS A 51 -14.49 12.47 4.41
C HIS A 51 -13.70 12.28 3.10
N GLY A 52 -14.05 11.28 2.29
CA GLY A 52 -13.44 11.04 0.98
C GLY A 52 -13.62 12.20 0.00
N ALA A 53 -14.82 12.79 -0.04
CA ALA A 53 -15.09 14.01 -0.80
C ALA A 53 -14.29 15.21 -0.27
N GLY A 54 -14.15 15.32 1.05
CA GLY A 54 -13.28 16.30 1.73
C GLY A 54 -11.83 16.15 1.32
N LEU A 55 -11.29 14.93 1.29
CA LEU A 55 -9.92 14.64 0.85
C LEU A 55 -9.70 15.08 -0.60
N MET A 56 -10.64 14.75 -1.49
CA MET A 56 -10.59 15.19 -2.88
C MET A 56 -10.58 16.72 -2.98
N ALA A 57 -11.48 17.40 -2.26
CA ALA A 57 -11.54 18.85 -2.22
C ALA A 57 -10.22 19.47 -1.71
N THR A 58 -9.66 18.96 -0.60
CA THR A 58 -8.40 19.43 -0.04
C THR A 58 -7.24 19.28 -1.03
N SER A 59 -7.12 18.13 -1.67
CA SER A 59 -6.07 17.89 -2.67
C SER A 59 -6.18 18.87 -3.85
N ILE A 60 -7.38 19.09 -4.38
CA ILE A 60 -7.64 19.99 -5.50
C ILE A 60 -7.40 21.45 -5.12
N ILE A 61 -7.91 21.90 -3.97
CA ILE A 61 -7.75 23.27 -3.48
C ILE A 61 -6.26 23.56 -3.27
N THR A 62 -5.52 22.67 -2.58
CA THR A 62 -4.08 22.89 -2.36
C THR A 62 -3.31 22.88 -3.67
N ALA A 63 -3.65 22.01 -4.62
CA ALA A 63 -2.99 21.99 -5.92
C ALA A 63 -3.22 23.30 -6.70
N LEU A 64 -4.46 23.80 -6.73
CA LEU A 64 -4.80 25.05 -7.39
C LEU A 64 -4.14 26.27 -6.73
N VAL A 65 -4.17 26.35 -5.39
CA VAL A 65 -3.53 27.43 -4.64
C VAL A 65 -2.03 27.44 -4.91
N THR A 66 -1.37 26.27 -4.91
CA THR A 66 0.06 26.15 -5.18
C THR A 66 0.41 26.67 -6.58
N GLU A 67 -0.37 26.32 -7.60
CA GLU A 67 -0.15 26.83 -8.96
C GLU A 67 -0.44 28.33 -9.11
N VAL A 68 -1.49 28.85 -8.46
CA VAL A 68 -1.81 30.28 -8.46
C VAL A 68 -0.65 31.07 -7.86
N VAL A 69 -0.18 30.66 -6.68
CA VAL A 69 0.93 31.32 -5.97
C VAL A 69 2.19 31.29 -6.83
N PHE A 70 2.51 30.15 -7.45
CA PHE A 70 3.67 30.05 -8.33
C PHE A 70 3.53 30.92 -9.59
N ALA A 71 2.35 30.98 -10.19
CA ALA A 71 2.09 31.84 -11.35
C ALA A 71 2.26 33.34 -10.99
N LEU A 72 1.78 33.75 -9.82
CA LEU A 72 1.96 35.11 -9.31
C LEU A 72 3.44 35.42 -9.03
N ALA A 73 4.15 34.52 -8.35
CA ALA A 73 5.57 34.67 -8.04
C ALA A 73 6.45 34.75 -9.31
N THR A 74 6.11 33.96 -10.34
CA THR A 74 6.83 33.93 -11.62
C THR A 74 6.31 34.97 -12.64
N LYS A 75 5.38 35.84 -12.23
CA LYS A 75 4.75 36.87 -13.07
C LYS A 75 4.10 36.31 -14.35
N ARG A 76 3.62 35.07 -14.32
CA ARG A 76 2.88 34.42 -15.41
C ARG A 76 1.40 34.80 -15.34
N LYS A 77 0.72 34.80 -16.49
CA LYS A 77 -0.74 35.04 -16.54
C LYS A 77 -1.48 33.86 -15.90
N VAL A 78 -2.05 34.07 -14.71
CA VAL A 78 -2.68 33.04 -13.88
C VAL A 78 -3.72 32.22 -14.66
N GLY A 79 -4.68 32.88 -15.32
CA GLY A 79 -5.73 32.19 -16.07
C GLY A 79 -5.23 31.33 -17.23
N TYR A 80 -4.12 31.72 -17.86
CA TYR A 80 -3.48 30.90 -18.90
C TYR A 80 -2.73 29.72 -18.27
N HIS A 81 -1.99 29.95 -17.18
CA HIS A 81 -1.19 28.92 -16.53
C HIS A 81 -2.05 27.75 -16.03
N ILE A 82 -3.12 28.04 -15.27
CA ILE A 82 -3.99 27.00 -14.70
C ILE A 82 -4.66 26.16 -15.79
N LYS A 83 -5.09 26.80 -16.88
CA LYS A 83 -5.80 26.13 -17.98
C LYS A 83 -4.95 25.07 -18.70
N TYR A 84 -3.63 25.28 -18.76
CA TYR A 84 -2.71 24.39 -19.51
C TYR A 84 -1.75 23.61 -18.62
N SER A 85 -1.76 23.85 -17.32
CA SER A 85 -0.93 23.08 -16.38
C SER A 85 -1.66 21.81 -15.90
N TYR A 86 -3.00 21.78 -15.88
CA TYR A 86 -3.79 20.61 -15.47
C TYR A 86 -3.50 20.06 -14.04
N PRO A 87 -3.42 20.90 -12.99
CA PRO A 87 -3.19 20.44 -11.62
C PRO A 87 -4.25 19.46 -11.10
N LEU A 88 -5.47 19.56 -11.62
CA LEU A 88 -6.61 18.73 -11.23
C LEU A 88 -6.33 17.22 -11.39
N VAL A 89 -5.72 16.82 -12.51
CA VAL A 89 -5.44 15.41 -12.78
C VAL A 89 -4.47 14.85 -11.74
N THR A 90 -3.40 15.60 -11.43
CA THR A 90 -2.44 15.22 -10.40
C THR A 90 -3.10 15.10 -9.03
N ALA A 91 -3.97 16.05 -8.67
CA ALA A 91 -4.69 16.04 -7.39
C ALA A 91 -5.61 14.82 -7.27
N ILE A 92 -6.37 14.50 -8.32
CA ILE A 92 -7.28 13.34 -8.35
C ILE A 92 -6.49 12.02 -8.23
N ILE A 93 -5.41 11.86 -9.00
CA ILE A 93 -4.55 10.67 -8.92
C ILE A 93 -3.98 10.53 -7.50
N LEU A 94 -3.44 11.61 -6.91
CA LEU A 94 -2.89 11.57 -5.57
C LEU A 94 -3.95 11.13 -4.54
N THR A 95 -5.15 11.72 -4.58
CA THR A 95 -6.26 11.34 -3.69
C THR A 95 -6.61 9.86 -3.86
N LEU A 96 -6.67 9.34 -5.08
CA LEU A 96 -6.97 7.93 -5.33
C LEU A 96 -5.85 6.99 -4.86
N THR A 97 -4.62 7.45 -4.72
CA THR A 97 -3.51 6.60 -4.24
C THR A 97 -3.45 6.43 -2.72
N VAL A 98 -4.25 7.18 -1.95
CA VAL A 98 -4.22 7.14 -0.49
C VAL A 98 -5.41 6.38 0.11
N PRO A 99 -5.25 5.77 1.30
CA PRO A 99 -6.37 5.25 2.08
C PRO A 99 -7.35 6.34 2.49
N ILE A 100 -8.63 5.99 2.65
CA ILE A 100 -9.66 6.93 3.11
C ILE A 100 -9.40 7.44 4.53
N SER A 101 -8.72 6.66 5.37
CA SER A 101 -8.34 7.03 6.74
C SER A 101 -7.33 8.19 6.82
N THR A 102 -6.73 8.60 5.70
CA THR A 102 -5.72 9.67 5.67
C THR A 102 -6.30 11.00 6.16
N SER A 103 -5.51 11.78 6.91
CA SER A 103 -5.91 13.11 7.37
C SER A 103 -5.89 14.15 6.24
N PHE A 104 -6.73 15.19 6.34
CA PHE A 104 -6.71 16.31 5.41
C PHE A 104 -5.36 17.05 5.40
N PHE A 105 -4.70 17.13 6.56
CA PHE A 105 -3.37 17.74 6.68
C PHE A 105 -2.34 16.96 5.85
N ALA A 106 -2.29 15.65 6.01
CA ALA A 106 -1.32 14.82 5.30
C ALA A 106 -1.50 14.91 3.79
N LEU A 107 -2.75 14.83 3.32
CA LEU A 107 -3.05 14.94 1.89
C LEU A 107 -2.79 16.35 1.35
N GLY A 108 -3.06 17.39 2.15
CA GLY A 108 -2.76 18.78 1.80
C GLY A 108 -1.26 19.00 1.61
N VAL A 109 -0.44 18.59 2.58
CA VAL A 109 1.03 18.68 2.48
C VAL A 109 1.54 17.88 1.28
N ALA A 110 1.06 16.66 1.09
CA ALA A 110 1.42 15.82 -0.05
C ALA A 110 1.07 16.46 -1.40
N SER A 111 -0.10 17.09 -1.51
CA SER A 111 -0.54 17.80 -2.72
C SER A 111 0.36 19.01 -3.02
N PHE A 112 0.76 19.76 -2.01
CA PHE A 112 1.75 20.83 -2.17
C PHE A 112 3.08 20.29 -2.71
N PHE A 113 3.62 19.21 -2.13
CA PHE A 113 4.87 18.62 -2.59
C PHE A 113 4.76 18.02 -4.00
N ALA A 114 3.65 17.36 -4.31
CA ALA A 114 3.37 16.84 -5.65
C ALA A 114 3.43 17.96 -6.71
N ILE A 115 2.74 19.08 -6.47
CA ILE A 115 2.65 20.16 -7.44
C ILE A 115 3.93 20.99 -7.46
N PHE A 116 4.40 21.46 -6.31
CA PHE A 116 5.55 22.35 -6.26
C PHE A 116 6.84 21.62 -6.66
N PHE A 117 7.21 20.57 -5.92
CA PHE A 117 8.46 19.84 -6.15
C PHE A 117 8.36 18.84 -7.31
N GLY A 118 7.23 18.14 -7.43
CA GLY A 118 7.06 17.13 -8.48
C GLY A 118 6.88 17.72 -9.89
N LYS A 119 6.48 18.99 -10.02
CA LYS A 119 6.09 19.57 -11.32
C LYS A 119 6.58 20.99 -11.57
N LEU A 120 6.32 21.94 -10.67
CA LEU A 120 6.54 23.36 -10.95
C LEU A 120 8.02 23.76 -10.97
N ILE A 121 8.85 23.16 -10.10
CA ILE A 121 10.30 23.40 -10.08
C ILE A 121 10.96 23.10 -11.42
N PHE A 122 10.47 22.10 -12.15
CA PHE A 122 11.01 21.70 -13.45
C PHE A 122 10.47 22.51 -14.64
N GLY A 123 9.63 23.52 -14.39
CA GLY A 123 9.11 24.43 -15.42
C GLY A 123 7.60 24.29 -15.69
N GLY A 124 6.95 23.29 -15.09
CA GLY A 124 5.51 23.04 -15.17
C GLY A 124 5.16 21.80 -16.01
N PHE A 125 3.92 21.76 -16.51
CA PHE A 125 3.41 20.63 -17.29
C PHE A 125 4.29 20.34 -18.53
N GLY A 126 4.57 19.05 -18.76
CA GLY A 126 5.41 18.59 -19.87
C GLY A 126 6.92 18.61 -19.60
N HIS A 127 7.35 19.08 -18.43
CA HIS A 127 8.77 19.15 -18.06
C HIS A 127 9.09 18.39 -16.76
N ASN A 128 8.09 17.74 -16.14
CA ASN A 128 8.28 16.99 -14.92
C ASN A 128 9.08 15.70 -15.18
N ILE A 129 10.16 15.52 -14.42
CA ILE A 129 11.02 14.32 -14.49
C ILE A 129 10.32 13.13 -13.85
N PHE A 130 9.53 13.38 -12.81
CA PHE A 130 8.82 12.37 -12.04
C PHE A 130 7.31 12.52 -12.23
N ASN A 131 6.57 11.44 -12.03
CA ASN A 131 5.12 11.50 -11.91
C ASN A 131 4.77 12.32 -10.65
N PRO A 132 4.15 13.50 -10.78
CA PRO A 132 3.99 14.42 -9.66
C PRO A 132 3.11 13.85 -8.54
N ALA A 133 2.07 13.09 -8.87
CA ALA A 133 1.20 12.45 -7.89
C ALA A 133 1.96 11.37 -7.10
N GLY A 134 2.84 10.62 -7.77
CA GLY A 134 3.75 9.67 -7.12
C GLY A 134 4.66 10.35 -6.10
N VAL A 135 5.20 11.54 -6.41
CA VAL A 135 6.03 12.32 -5.48
C VAL A 135 5.24 12.72 -4.23
N GLY A 136 3.99 13.18 -4.39
CA GLY A 136 3.13 13.46 -3.23
C GLY A 136 2.87 12.23 -2.38
N ARG A 137 2.58 11.09 -3.03
CA ARG A 137 2.29 9.83 -2.34
C ARG A 137 3.48 9.32 -1.52
N MET A 138 4.70 9.55 -2.01
CA MET A 138 5.95 9.25 -1.33
C MET A 138 6.14 10.04 -0.04
N VAL A 139 5.76 11.32 -0.03
CA VAL A 139 5.83 12.15 1.19
C VAL A 139 4.94 11.56 2.29
N ILE A 140 3.75 11.08 1.91
CA ILE A 140 2.87 10.39 2.87
C ILE A 140 3.53 9.12 3.39
N PHE A 141 4.04 8.27 2.50
CA PHE A 141 4.68 7.01 2.91
C PHE A 141 5.94 7.19 3.75
N SER A 142 6.71 8.25 3.53
CA SER A 142 7.97 8.45 4.23
C SER A 142 7.82 9.17 5.56
N SER A 143 6.80 10.02 5.73
CA SER A 143 6.78 10.96 6.85
C SER A 143 5.41 11.12 7.52
N LEU A 144 4.32 10.69 6.89
CA LEU A 144 2.96 10.98 7.36
C LEU A 144 2.05 9.74 7.36
N VAL A 145 2.61 8.53 7.38
CA VAL A 145 1.84 7.27 7.39
C VAL A 145 0.92 7.19 8.61
N GLY A 146 1.40 7.62 9.78
CA GLY A 146 0.60 7.65 11.02
C GLY A 146 -0.39 8.80 11.11
N SER A 147 -0.48 9.67 10.10
CA SER A 147 -1.42 10.80 10.10
C SER A 147 -2.79 10.36 9.56
N THR A 148 -3.47 9.52 10.35
CA THR A 148 -4.81 9.01 10.07
C THR A 148 -5.85 9.64 11.00
N VAL A 149 -7.12 9.65 10.57
CA VAL A 149 -8.24 10.10 11.39
C VAL A 149 -8.72 8.92 12.25
N ALA A 150 -8.74 9.09 13.57
CA ALA A 150 -9.06 8.03 14.52
C ALA A 150 -10.47 7.43 14.33
N ASP A 151 -11.44 8.26 13.91
CA ASP A 151 -12.82 7.83 13.69
C ASP A 151 -13.05 7.19 12.30
N VAL A 152 -12.04 7.23 11.42
CA VAL A 152 -12.09 6.67 10.07
C VAL A 152 -11.05 5.55 9.99
N THR A 153 -11.37 4.41 10.60
CA THR A 153 -10.52 3.21 10.59
C THR A 153 -11.04 2.18 9.61
N THR A 154 -10.14 1.63 8.80
CA THR A 154 -10.45 0.53 7.88
C THR A 154 -9.67 -0.70 8.28
N SER A 155 -10.17 -1.88 7.93
CA SER A 155 -9.44 -3.13 8.14
C SER A 155 -8.10 -3.13 7.38
N ALA A 156 -7.18 -4.02 7.77
CA ALA A 156 -5.88 -4.14 7.14
C ALA A 156 -6.02 -4.37 5.62
N THR A 157 -5.22 -3.65 4.82
CA THR A 157 -5.24 -3.84 3.37
C THR A 157 -4.65 -5.20 2.99
N PRO A 158 -5.09 -5.84 1.89
CA PRO A 158 -4.56 -7.14 1.47
C PRO A 158 -3.04 -7.15 1.38
N VAL A 159 -2.46 -6.05 0.88
CA VAL A 159 -1.01 -5.96 0.68
C VAL A 159 -0.24 -5.71 1.95
N SER A 160 -0.78 -4.93 2.91
CA SER A 160 -0.16 -4.85 4.24
C SER A 160 -0.24 -6.18 4.97
N SER A 161 -1.36 -6.91 4.86
CA SER A 161 -1.51 -8.23 5.50
C SER A 161 -0.55 -9.25 4.87
N MET A 162 -0.40 -9.25 3.54
CA MET A 162 0.56 -10.11 2.85
C MET A 162 2.01 -9.75 3.18
N ALA A 163 2.31 -8.46 3.37
CA ALA A 163 3.64 -8.01 3.78
C ALA A 163 3.98 -8.48 5.20
N ASN A 164 3.03 -8.42 6.13
CA ASN A 164 3.19 -8.95 7.48
C ASN A 164 3.41 -10.47 7.48
N ALA A 165 2.76 -11.20 6.57
CA ALA A 165 2.97 -12.62 6.34
C ALA A 165 4.31 -12.98 5.63
N GLY A 166 5.19 -12.00 5.38
CA GLY A 166 6.47 -12.24 4.71
C GLY A 166 6.35 -12.53 3.22
N TRP A 167 5.24 -12.12 2.58
CA TRP A 167 4.96 -12.32 1.15
C TRP A 167 4.98 -13.77 0.69
N MET A 168 4.85 -14.72 1.61
CA MET A 168 4.97 -16.13 1.34
C MET A 168 4.10 -16.97 2.26
N ILE A 169 3.11 -17.65 1.69
CA ILE A 169 2.20 -18.57 2.41
C ILE A 169 2.25 -19.92 1.70
N LYS A 170 2.73 -20.95 2.38
CA LYS A 170 2.89 -22.30 1.82
C LYS A 170 1.74 -23.23 2.21
N ASP A 171 1.18 -23.04 3.41
CA ASP A 171 0.08 -23.87 3.89
C ASP A 171 -1.24 -23.52 3.20
N ALA A 172 -1.88 -24.55 2.64
CA ALA A 172 -3.12 -24.39 1.88
C ALA A 172 -4.28 -23.90 2.76
N ALA A 173 -4.41 -24.41 3.98
CA ALA A 173 -5.46 -24.01 4.93
C ALA A 173 -5.30 -22.53 5.36
N VAL A 174 -4.05 -22.09 5.57
CA VAL A 174 -3.72 -20.70 5.91
C VAL A 174 -3.98 -19.78 4.72
N THR A 175 -3.67 -20.25 3.50
CA THR A 175 -3.97 -19.52 2.26
C THR A 175 -5.48 -19.29 2.10
N GLU A 176 -6.29 -20.30 2.36
CA GLU A 176 -7.75 -20.21 2.23
C GLU A 176 -8.31 -19.19 3.22
N LYS A 177 -7.94 -19.28 4.51
CA LYS A 177 -8.32 -18.29 5.53
C LYS A 177 -7.87 -16.86 5.18
N PHE A 178 -6.65 -16.72 4.66
CA PHE A 178 -6.13 -15.42 4.22
C PHE A 178 -6.94 -14.84 3.06
N LEU A 179 -7.30 -15.65 2.07
CA LEU A 179 -8.10 -15.19 0.93
C LEU A 179 -9.55 -14.90 1.34
N GLU A 180 -10.13 -15.70 2.24
CA GLU A 180 -11.48 -15.51 2.78
C GLU A 180 -11.63 -14.18 3.52
N GLN A 181 -10.60 -13.73 4.24
CA GLN A 181 -10.57 -12.40 4.89
C GLN A 181 -10.88 -11.26 3.91
N PHE A 182 -10.56 -11.43 2.63
CA PHE A 182 -10.81 -10.44 1.58
C PHE A 182 -11.93 -10.84 0.62
N GLY A 183 -12.72 -11.87 0.93
CA GLY A 183 -13.79 -12.40 0.06
C GLY A 183 -13.28 -13.15 -1.18
N GLY A 184 -12.01 -13.57 -1.17
CA GLY A 184 -11.36 -14.30 -2.25
C GLY A 184 -10.94 -13.45 -3.45
N LEU A 185 -10.38 -14.12 -4.47
CA LEU A 185 -9.87 -13.47 -5.68
C LEU A 185 -10.97 -12.77 -6.51
N SER A 186 -12.20 -13.29 -6.48
CA SER A 186 -13.34 -12.66 -7.13
C SER A 186 -13.63 -11.29 -6.53
N ASN A 187 -13.49 -11.18 -5.21
CA ASN A 187 -13.78 -9.94 -4.52
C ASN A 187 -12.66 -8.91 -4.67
N LEU A 188 -11.40 -9.35 -4.76
CA LEU A 188 -10.28 -8.52 -5.19
C LEU A 188 -10.46 -7.99 -6.63
N LEU A 189 -11.07 -8.78 -7.53
CA LEU A 189 -11.35 -8.36 -8.91
C LEU A 189 -12.49 -7.33 -8.98
N LEU A 190 -13.59 -7.59 -8.25
CA LEU A 190 -14.77 -6.73 -8.23
C LEU A 190 -14.54 -5.45 -7.43
N GLY A 191 -13.80 -5.57 -6.34
CA GLY A 191 -13.27 -4.48 -5.57
C GLY A 191 -13.95 -4.16 -4.26
N TRP A 192 -14.59 -5.14 -3.64
CA TRP A 192 -15.24 -4.96 -2.35
C TRP A 192 -14.31 -5.32 -1.19
N TYR A 193 -13.17 -4.62 -1.10
CA TYR A 193 -12.20 -4.85 -0.05
C TYR A 193 -11.56 -3.53 0.41
N PRO A 194 -11.06 -3.44 1.65
CA PRO A 194 -10.42 -2.24 2.16
C PRO A 194 -9.04 -2.02 1.51
N GLY A 195 -8.82 -0.84 0.94
CA GLY A 195 -7.57 -0.47 0.27
C GLY A 195 -7.41 1.03 0.12
N ALA A 196 -6.45 1.48 -0.69
CA ALA A 196 -6.48 2.86 -1.15
C ALA A 196 -7.67 3.08 -2.12
N MET A 197 -8.20 4.30 -2.16
CA MET A 197 -9.48 4.58 -2.85
C MET A 197 -9.47 4.14 -4.33
N GLY A 198 -8.34 4.31 -5.01
CA GLY A 198 -8.13 3.93 -6.41
C GLY A 198 -7.78 2.46 -6.63
N GLU A 199 -7.60 1.67 -5.57
CA GLU A 199 -7.31 0.23 -5.67
C GLU A 199 -8.57 -0.62 -5.65
N THR A 200 -9.70 -0.04 -5.23
CA THR A 200 -10.97 -0.74 -4.99
C THR A 200 -11.29 -1.70 -6.13
N SER A 201 -11.67 -1.26 -7.34
CA SER A 201 -12.08 -2.20 -8.41
C SER A 201 -11.07 -2.37 -9.54
N ALA A 202 -10.37 -3.50 -9.56
CA ALA A 202 -9.49 -3.89 -10.67
C ALA A 202 -10.28 -4.02 -12.00
N LEU A 203 -11.49 -4.60 -11.98
CA LEU A 203 -12.33 -4.74 -13.16
C LEU A 203 -12.69 -3.38 -13.76
N LEU A 204 -13.13 -2.43 -12.94
CA LEU A 204 -13.47 -1.09 -13.40
C LEU A 204 -12.26 -0.38 -14.01
N ILE A 205 -11.10 -0.48 -13.38
CA ILE A 205 -9.84 0.11 -13.88
C ILE A 205 -9.48 -0.48 -15.25
N ILE A 206 -9.65 -1.80 -15.44
CA ILE A 206 -9.42 -2.44 -16.74
C ILE A 206 -10.40 -1.91 -17.79
N LEU A 207 -11.68 -1.80 -17.47
CA LEU A 207 -12.70 -1.29 -18.42
C LEU A 207 -12.43 0.17 -18.81
N VAL A 208 -12.11 1.03 -17.84
CA VAL A 208 -11.71 2.42 -18.08
C VAL A 208 -10.41 2.46 -18.89
N GLY A 209 -9.42 1.62 -18.56
CA GLY A 209 -8.16 1.51 -19.28
C GLY A 209 -8.34 1.08 -20.75
N ILE A 210 -9.21 0.11 -21.02
CA ILE A 210 -9.57 -0.31 -22.38
C ILE A 210 -10.23 0.84 -23.15
N TYR A 211 -11.16 1.56 -22.52
CA TYR A 211 -11.81 2.72 -23.12
C TYR A 211 -10.79 3.82 -23.47
N LEU A 212 -9.90 4.17 -22.53
CA LEU A 212 -8.86 5.18 -22.76
C LEU A 212 -7.84 4.74 -23.81
N ALA A 213 -7.50 3.44 -23.88
CA ALA A 213 -6.66 2.88 -24.93
C ALA A 213 -7.33 2.94 -26.31
N TYR A 214 -8.62 2.62 -26.39
CA TYR A 214 -9.40 2.71 -27.64
C TYR A 214 -9.47 4.14 -28.17
N ARG A 215 -9.65 5.11 -27.26
CA ARG A 215 -9.63 6.56 -27.55
C ARG A 215 -8.22 7.10 -27.83
N LYS A 216 -7.18 6.28 -27.71
CA LYS A 216 -5.76 6.66 -27.86
C LYS A 216 -5.32 7.78 -26.89
N VAL A 217 -5.92 7.82 -25.70
CA VAL A 217 -5.50 8.69 -24.58
C VAL A 217 -4.25 8.13 -23.92
N LEU A 218 -4.15 6.81 -23.80
CA LEU A 218 -2.98 6.08 -23.30
C LEU A 218 -2.52 5.00 -24.29
N ASP A 219 -1.24 4.61 -24.22
CA ASP A 219 -0.71 3.48 -25.00
C ASP A 219 -0.91 2.16 -24.23
N TRP A 220 -1.78 1.30 -24.75
CA TRP A 220 -2.12 0.01 -24.16
C TRP A 220 -0.93 -0.93 -23.94
N LYS A 221 0.18 -0.72 -24.67
CA LYS A 221 1.37 -1.57 -24.55
C LYS A 221 1.99 -1.47 -23.17
N VAL A 222 2.01 -0.29 -22.55
CA VAL A 222 2.63 -0.09 -21.24
C VAL A 222 1.89 -0.88 -20.15
N PRO A 223 0.57 -0.73 -19.95
CA PRO A 223 -0.16 -1.52 -18.96
C PRO A 223 -0.09 -3.02 -19.21
N VAL A 224 -0.26 -3.47 -20.46
CA VAL A 224 -0.29 -4.90 -20.80
C VAL A 224 1.07 -5.56 -20.56
N VAL A 225 2.17 -4.93 -20.98
CA VAL A 225 3.51 -5.48 -20.76
C VAL A 225 3.88 -5.45 -19.28
N TYR A 226 3.51 -4.39 -18.56
CA TYR A 226 3.79 -4.26 -17.14
C TYR A 226 3.06 -5.35 -16.32
N VAL A 227 1.74 -5.43 -16.45
CA VAL A 227 0.91 -6.44 -15.75
C VAL A 227 1.30 -7.86 -16.16
N GLY A 228 1.48 -8.10 -17.46
CA GLY A 228 1.87 -9.41 -17.98
C GLY A 228 3.25 -9.87 -17.48
N SER A 229 4.20 -8.95 -17.35
CA SER A 229 5.53 -9.29 -16.81
C SER A 229 5.46 -9.61 -15.31
N VAL A 230 4.67 -8.87 -14.52
CA VAL A 230 4.45 -9.20 -13.10
C VAL A 230 3.79 -10.57 -12.95
N PHE A 231 2.79 -10.90 -13.78
CA PHE A 231 2.18 -12.23 -13.80
C PHE A 231 3.23 -13.32 -14.01
N ILE A 232 4.08 -13.18 -15.03
CA ILE A 232 5.07 -14.21 -15.38
C ILE A 232 6.11 -14.36 -14.27
N PHE A 233 6.65 -13.25 -13.75
CA PHE A 233 7.66 -13.30 -12.68
C PHE A 233 7.10 -13.92 -11.40
N THR A 234 5.91 -13.52 -10.97
CA THR A 234 5.27 -14.08 -9.77
C THR A 234 4.79 -15.52 -9.98
N MET A 235 4.40 -15.91 -11.21
CA MET A 235 4.05 -17.29 -11.55
C MET A 235 5.24 -18.23 -11.43
N ILE A 236 6.43 -17.80 -11.86
CA ILE A 236 7.65 -18.61 -11.72
C ILE A 236 7.98 -18.81 -10.23
N ILE A 237 7.87 -17.76 -9.42
CA ILE A 237 8.09 -17.83 -7.96
C ILE A 237 7.06 -18.75 -7.30
N ALA A 238 5.81 -18.70 -7.73
CA ALA A 238 4.75 -19.58 -7.24
C ALA A 238 5.06 -21.05 -7.56
N LEU A 239 5.43 -21.36 -8.81
CA LEU A 239 5.78 -22.71 -9.24
C LEU A 239 6.98 -23.29 -8.50
N THR A 240 8.02 -22.48 -8.23
CA THR A 240 9.24 -22.96 -7.57
C THR A 240 9.05 -23.20 -6.08
N ASN A 241 8.11 -22.51 -5.46
CA ASN A 241 7.80 -22.65 -4.05
C ASN A 241 6.56 -23.52 -3.76
N GLY A 242 5.94 -24.09 -4.79
CA GLY A 242 4.74 -24.94 -4.64
C GLY A 242 3.46 -24.17 -4.28
N VAL A 243 3.41 -22.87 -4.55
CA VAL A 243 2.23 -22.03 -4.29
C VAL A 243 1.32 -22.02 -5.53
N GLY A 244 0.00 -22.08 -5.31
CA GLY A 244 -0.99 -22.13 -6.38
C GLY A 244 -1.11 -20.84 -7.20
N LEU A 245 -1.96 -20.88 -8.22
CA LEU A 245 -2.25 -19.79 -9.16
C LEU A 245 -2.87 -18.54 -8.50
N TRP A 246 -3.30 -18.65 -7.24
CA TRP A 246 -3.79 -17.53 -6.45
C TRP A 246 -2.72 -16.47 -6.23
N TYR A 247 -1.44 -16.86 -6.13
CA TYR A 247 -0.36 -15.95 -5.76
C TYR A 247 -0.07 -14.90 -6.85
N PRO A 248 0.15 -15.27 -8.14
CA PRO A 248 0.30 -14.28 -9.21
C PRO A 248 -0.94 -13.41 -9.39
N MET A 249 -2.12 -14.00 -9.22
CA MET A 249 -3.38 -13.27 -9.35
C MET A 249 -3.54 -12.23 -8.24
N PHE A 250 -3.19 -12.59 -7.00
CA PHE A 250 -3.17 -11.69 -5.87
C PHE A 250 -2.25 -10.50 -6.12
N HIS A 251 -1.03 -10.72 -6.62
CA HIS A 251 -0.11 -9.61 -6.96
C HIS A 251 -0.68 -8.65 -8.00
N ILE A 252 -1.47 -9.13 -8.95
CA ILE A 252 -2.03 -8.27 -9.99
C ILE A 252 -3.26 -7.51 -9.51
N LEU A 253 -4.13 -8.19 -8.77
CA LEU A 253 -5.41 -7.64 -8.33
C LEU A 253 -5.28 -6.76 -7.08
N SER A 254 -4.18 -6.86 -6.33
CA SER A 254 -3.97 -6.10 -5.10
C SER A 254 -2.89 -5.01 -5.22
N GLY A 255 -2.92 -4.05 -4.28
CA GLY A 255 -1.82 -3.11 -4.02
C GLY A 255 -1.59 -2.08 -5.11
N GLY A 256 -2.68 -1.61 -5.73
CA GLY A 256 -2.66 -0.50 -6.68
C GLY A 256 -1.88 -0.75 -7.96
N LEU A 257 -1.54 -2.00 -8.28
CA LEU A 257 -0.80 -2.33 -9.49
C LEU A 257 -1.60 -1.98 -10.74
N MET A 258 -2.88 -2.36 -10.80
CA MET A 258 -3.74 -2.01 -11.93
C MET A 258 -3.93 -0.49 -12.06
N PHE A 259 -4.17 0.19 -10.94
CA PHE A 259 -4.30 1.64 -10.92
C PHE A 259 -3.03 2.33 -11.42
N GLY A 260 -1.87 1.94 -10.87
CA GLY A 260 -0.57 2.45 -11.27
C GLY A 260 -0.25 2.15 -12.73
N ALA A 261 -0.60 0.97 -13.23
CA ALA A 261 -0.38 0.57 -14.62
C ALA A 261 -1.16 1.45 -15.61
N VAL A 262 -2.44 1.74 -15.32
CA VAL A 262 -3.34 2.46 -16.24
C VAL A 262 -3.29 3.97 -16.09
N PHE A 263 -3.07 4.50 -14.89
CA PHE A 263 -3.19 5.94 -14.63
C PHE A 263 -1.87 6.65 -14.29
N MET A 264 -0.82 5.91 -13.90
CA MET A 264 0.46 6.52 -13.50
C MET A 264 1.63 6.18 -14.43
N ALA A 265 1.77 4.92 -14.84
CA ALA A 265 2.84 4.45 -15.72
C ALA A 265 2.67 4.92 -17.18
N THR A 266 1.44 5.29 -17.57
CA THR A 266 1.11 5.82 -18.89
C THR A 266 1.10 7.34 -18.95
N ASP A 267 1.62 8.02 -17.92
CA ASP A 267 1.76 9.48 -17.92
C ASP A 267 2.61 9.93 -19.13
N PRO A 268 2.06 10.76 -20.04
CA PRO A 268 2.70 11.10 -21.31
C PRO A 268 3.98 11.92 -21.18
N VAL A 269 4.29 12.45 -19.99
CA VAL A 269 5.50 13.25 -19.76
C VAL A 269 6.68 12.41 -19.30
N THR A 270 6.41 11.36 -18.53
CA THR A 270 7.45 10.61 -17.80
C THR A 270 7.78 9.26 -18.43
N ASN A 271 6.91 8.73 -19.29
CA ASN A 271 7.18 7.49 -20.01
C ASN A 271 8.05 7.71 -21.27
N PRO A 272 8.78 6.67 -21.73
CA PRO A 272 9.60 6.78 -22.93
C PRO A 272 8.77 7.08 -24.18
N THR A 273 9.37 7.81 -25.11
CA THR A 273 8.71 8.24 -26.35
C THR A 273 8.64 7.11 -27.38
N THR A 274 9.63 6.21 -27.41
CA THR A 274 9.68 5.11 -28.39
C THR A 274 8.86 3.89 -27.96
N ILE A 275 8.32 3.13 -28.91
CA ILE A 275 7.53 1.91 -28.62
C ILE A 275 8.38 0.84 -27.91
N SER A 276 9.60 0.61 -28.38
CA SER A 276 10.54 -0.33 -27.75
C SER A 276 10.97 0.14 -26.36
N GLY A 277 11.19 1.44 -26.19
CA GLY A 277 11.51 2.04 -24.90
C GLY A 277 10.39 1.84 -23.88
N ARG A 278 9.13 2.06 -24.29
CA ARG A 278 7.95 1.79 -23.47
C ARG A 278 7.87 0.34 -23.00
N MET A 279 8.22 -0.63 -23.85
CA MET A 279 8.24 -2.04 -23.46
C MET A 279 9.34 -2.34 -22.43
N ILE A 280 10.56 -1.85 -22.66
CA ILE A 280 11.69 -1.99 -21.72
C ILE A 280 11.35 -1.34 -20.37
N TYR A 281 10.74 -0.15 -20.42
CA TYR A 281 10.27 0.58 -19.24
C TYR A 281 9.22 -0.21 -18.46
N ALA A 282 8.20 -0.77 -19.14
CA ALA A 282 7.17 -1.58 -18.52
C ALA A 282 7.71 -2.88 -17.88
N ILE A 283 8.70 -3.53 -18.51
CA ILE A 283 9.39 -4.68 -17.91
C ILE A 283 10.20 -4.24 -16.69
N GLY A 284 10.92 -3.12 -16.77
CA GLY A 284 11.66 -2.56 -15.64
C GLY A 284 10.75 -2.22 -14.45
N LEU A 285 9.56 -1.66 -14.70
CA LEU A 285 8.54 -1.45 -13.69
C LEU A 285 8.14 -2.77 -13.02
N ALA A 286 7.90 -3.84 -13.79
CA ALA A 286 7.53 -5.15 -13.26
C ALA A 286 8.61 -5.73 -12.34
N VAL A 287 9.87 -5.66 -12.79
CA VAL A 287 11.02 -6.15 -12.00
C VAL A 287 11.11 -5.43 -10.67
N LEU A 288 11.11 -4.09 -10.69
CA LEU A 288 11.22 -3.30 -9.47
C LEU A 288 10.01 -3.49 -8.56
N THR A 289 8.81 -3.59 -9.10
CA THR A 289 7.59 -3.79 -8.30
C THR A 289 7.61 -5.12 -7.56
N VAL A 290 8.01 -6.20 -8.25
CA VAL A 290 8.12 -7.52 -7.61
C VAL A 290 9.23 -7.52 -6.57
N ILE A 291 10.42 -7.00 -6.88
CA ILE A 291 11.53 -6.95 -5.91
C ILE A 291 11.15 -6.16 -4.67
N ILE A 292 10.58 -4.96 -4.84
CA ILE A 292 10.20 -4.11 -3.70
C ILE A 292 9.12 -4.78 -2.87
N ARG A 293 8.12 -5.43 -3.49
CA ARG A 293 7.11 -6.17 -2.74
C ARG A 293 7.76 -7.28 -1.92
N LEU A 294 8.58 -8.14 -2.52
CA LEU A 294 9.10 -9.32 -1.84
C LEU A 294 10.16 -9.00 -0.77
N GLN A 295 10.99 -7.98 -0.99
CA GLN A 295 12.18 -7.74 -0.18
C GLN A 295 12.10 -6.48 0.70
N SER A 296 11.11 -5.61 0.48
CA SER A 296 10.94 -4.41 1.30
C SER A 296 9.83 -4.60 2.32
N SER A 297 9.96 -3.95 3.47
CA SER A 297 8.89 -3.78 4.45
C SER A 297 7.79 -2.81 3.99
N LEU A 298 7.89 -2.26 2.77
CA LEU A 298 6.97 -1.26 2.24
C LEU A 298 5.88 -1.91 1.37
N PRO A 299 4.63 -2.03 1.86
CA PRO A 299 3.55 -2.66 1.10
C PRO A 299 3.21 -1.94 -0.24
N GLY A 300 3.55 -0.66 -0.39
CA GLY A 300 3.22 0.17 -1.55
C GLY A 300 4.23 0.17 -2.72
N GLY A 301 4.80 -0.97 -3.12
CA GLY A 301 5.96 -1.02 -4.04
C GLY A 301 5.78 -0.42 -5.45
N VAL A 302 4.55 -0.28 -5.95
CA VAL A 302 4.25 0.20 -7.32
C VAL A 302 4.68 1.65 -7.53
N VAL A 303 4.40 2.55 -6.58
CA VAL A 303 4.71 3.98 -6.71
C VAL A 303 6.22 4.21 -6.74
N TYR A 304 6.97 3.49 -5.88
CA TYR A 304 8.42 3.52 -5.86
C TYR A 304 9.02 3.05 -7.19
N ALA A 305 8.51 1.92 -7.73
CA ALA A 305 8.94 1.41 -9.02
C ALA A 305 8.72 2.42 -10.15
N ILE A 306 7.56 3.10 -10.18
CA ILE A 306 7.25 4.14 -11.16
C ILE A 306 8.23 5.31 -11.06
N LEU A 307 8.47 5.83 -9.86
CA LEU A 307 9.38 6.97 -9.69
C LEU A 307 10.83 6.62 -10.05
N LEU A 308 11.32 5.44 -9.68
CA LEU A 308 12.65 4.98 -10.07
C LEU A 308 12.77 4.81 -11.59
N MET A 309 11.78 4.22 -12.24
CA MET A 309 11.81 4.07 -13.70
C MET A 309 11.66 5.39 -14.45
N ASN A 310 10.97 6.38 -13.88
CA ASN A 310 10.91 7.72 -14.46
C ASN A 310 12.31 8.36 -14.54
N MET A 311 13.20 8.10 -13.57
CA MET A 311 14.60 8.56 -13.63
C MET A 311 15.37 7.90 -14.78
N VAL A 312 15.05 6.64 -15.08
CA VAL A 312 15.73 5.84 -16.11
C VAL A 312 15.11 6.06 -17.50
N SER A 313 13.91 6.65 -17.58
CA SER A 313 13.18 6.89 -18.82
C SER A 313 14.00 7.67 -19.88
N PRO A 314 14.69 8.78 -19.56
CA PRO A 314 15.55 9.46 -20.54
C PRO A 314 16.73 8.62 -21.04
N LEU A 315 17.27 7.73 -20.20
CA LEU A 315 18.34 6.81 -20.58
C LEU A 315 17.80 5.74 -21.55
N ILE A 316 16.60 5.21 -21.30
CA ILE A 316 15.94 4.26 -22.18
C ILE A 316 15.66 4.89 -23.54
N ASP A 317 15.17 6.13 -23.57
CA ASP A 317 14.95 6.86 -24.82
C ASP A 317 16.26 7.03 -25.60
N LYS A 318 17.36 7.41 -24.95
CA LYS A 318 18.68 7.50 -25.62
C LYS A 318 19.17 6.15 -26.18
N LEU A 319 18.92 5.05 -25.48
CA LEU A 319 19.30 3.70 -25.94
C LEU A 319 18.43 3.21 -27.09
N THR A 320 17.18 3.67 -27.13
CA THR A 320 16.18 3.28 -28.13
C THR A 320 16.02 4.30 -29.26
N ASP A 321 16.75 5.40 -29.21
CA ASP A 321 16.80 6.42 -30.26
C ASP A 321 17.34 5.79 -31.56
N GLY A 322 16.62 6.02 -32.66
CA GLY A 322 16.91 5.41 -33.95
C GLY A 322 15.68 5.06 -34.78
N TRP A 323 15.91 4.80 -36.07
CA TRP A 323 14.86 4.41 -36.99
C TRP A 323 14.37 3.00 -36.67
N SER A 324 13.14 2.92 -36.16
CA SER A 324 12.50 1.67 -35.70
C SER A 324 12.52 0.55 -36.74
N ILE A 325 12.38 0.89 -38.02
CA ILE A 325 12.34 -0.06 -39.15
C ILE A 325 13.68 -0.80 -39.34
N TYR A 326 14.81 -0.11 -39.19
CA TYR A 326 16.14 -0.71 -39.41
C TYR A 326 16.69 -1.42 -38.18
N SER A 327 16.21 -1.05 -36.99
CA SER A 327 16.75 -1.53 -35.71
C SER A 327 15.86 -2.54 -34.99
N VAL A 328 14.86 -3.12 -35.66
CA VAL A 328 13.91 -4.09 -35.07
C VAL A 328 14.64 -5.21 -34.32
N LYS A 329 15.61 -5.88 -34.98
CA LYS A 329 16.36 -7.00 -34.36
C LYS A 329 17.10 -6.57 -33.09
N LYS A 330 17.72 -5.37 -33.10
CA LYS A 330 18.41 -4.81 -31.93
C LYS A 330 17.44 -4.62 -30.77
N TYR A 331 16.29 -3.99 -31.02
CA TYR A 331 15.31 -3.71 -29.98
C TYR A 331 14.63 -4.97 -29.45
N THR A 332 14.33 -5.95 -30.30
CA THR A 332 13.80 -7.25 -29.86
C THR A 332 14.78 -7.98 -28.94
N VAL A 333 16.08 -7.98 -29.29
CA VAL A 333 17.12 -8.56 -28.44
C VAL A 333 17.20 -7.79 -27.11
N SER A 334 17.19 -6.46 -27.13
CA SER A 334 17.21 -5.66 -25.90
C SER A 334 16.02 -5.98 -24.98
N ILE A 335 14.80 -6.05 -25.53
CA ILE A 335 13.60 -6.42 -24.77
C ILE A 335 13.75 -7.82 -24.18
N ALA A 336 14.20 -8.80 -24.96
CA ALA A 336 14.38 -10.18 -24.50
C ALA A 336 15.44 -10.28 -23.39
N VAL A 337 16.55 -9.55 -23.52
CA VAL A 337 17.61 -9.49 -22.51
C VAL A 337 17.10 -8.84 -21.23
N THR A 338 16.38 -7.71 -21.31
CA THR A 338 15.78 -7.07 -20.12
C THR A 338 14.79 -7.99 -19.44
N PHE A 339 13.96 -8.72 -20.21
CA PHE A 339 13.02 -9.68 -19.66
C PHE A 339 13.72 -10.85 -18.96
N ALA A 340 14.73 -11.44 -19.61
CA ALA A 340 15.50 -12.55 -19.04
C ALA A 340 16.27 -12.13 -17.78
N ALA A 341 16.92 -10.96 -17.79
CA ALA A 341 17.57 -10.40 -16.62
C ALA A 341 16.58 -10.13 -15.49
N GLY A 342 15.41 -9.57 -15.81
CA GLY A 342 14.32 -9.34 -14.87
C GLY A 342 13.81 -10.61 -14.21
N LEU A 343 13.65 -11.68 -15.00
CA LEU A 343 13.26 -13.00 -14.52
C LEU A 343 14.28 -13.55 -13.53
N VAL A 344 15.58 -13.49 -13.87
CA VAL A 344 16.64 -13.95 -12.96
C VAL A 344 16.65 -13.15 -11.66
N LEU A 345 16.57 -11.82 -11.72
CA LEU A 345 16.59 -10.96 -10.54
C LEU A 345 15.38 -11.20 -9.62
N THR A 346 14.18 -11.29 -10.19
CA THR A 346 12.95 -11.54 -9.42
C THR A 346 12.93 -12.95 -8.84
N PHE A 347 13.45 -13.94 -9.56
CA PHE A 347 13.61 -15.30 -9.06
C PHE A 347 14.58 -15.37 -7.87
N LEU A 348 15.74 -14.70 -7.96
CA LEU A 348 16.68 -14.61 -6.85
C LEU A 348 16.07 -13.94 -5.62
N ALA A 349 15.26 -12.88 -5.83
CA ALA A 349 14.53 -12.22 -4.75
C ALA A 349 13.41 -13.11 -4.15
N GLY A 350 12.87 -14.07 -4.90
CA GLY A 350 11.81 -14.96 -4.42
C GLY A 350 12.28 -16.20 -3.67
N ASN A 351 13.48 -16.72 -3.95
CA ASN A 351 13.97 -17.99 -3.36
C ASN A 351 14.48 -17.89 -1.91
N GLY A 352 14.57 -16.68 -1.35
CA GLY A 352 15.02 -16.44 0.02
C GLY A 352 13.91 -16.09 1.00
N LEU A 353 12.64 -16.25 0.61
CA LEU A 353 11.50 -15.85 1.45
C LEU A 353 11.19 -16.94 2.50
N GLU A 354 11.38 -16.60 3.77
CA GLU A 354 10.90 -17.39 4.89
C GLU A 354 9.45 -16.99 5.23
N PRO A 355 8.50 -17.94 5.29
CA PRO A 355 7.14 -17.66 5.72
C PRO A 355 7.17 -17.12 7.15
N LYS A 356 6.52 -15.98 7.40
CA LYS A 356 6.24 -15.53 8.76
C LYS A 356 4.92 -16.11 9.23
N ALA A 357 4.84 -16.47 10.52
CA ALA A 357 3.60 -16.96 11.11
C ALA A 357 2.49 -15.91 10.93
N ILE A 358 1.31 -16.36 10.48
CA ILE A 358 0.15 -15.49 10.27
C ILE A 358 -0.77 -15.64 11.47
N GLU A 359 -0.86 -14.59 12.29
CA GLU A 359 -1.86 -14.49 13.34
C GLU A 359 -3.18 -14.03 12.69
N PHE A 360 -4.16 -14.93 12.62
CA PHE A 360 -5.53 -14.54 12.26
C PHE A 360 -6.23 -13.97 13.50
N PRO A 361 -6.95 -12.84 13.38
CA PRO A 361 -7.88 -12.42 14.42
C PRO A 361 -8.86 -13.56 14.72
N SER A 362 -9.19 -13.81 15.99
CA SER A 362 -10.28 -14.74 16.33
C SER A 362 -11.61 -14.21 15.76
N GLU A 363 -12.57 -15.09 15.45
CA GLU A 363 -13.87 -14.72 14.85
C GLU A 363 -14.66 -13.70 15.69
N ASP A 364 -14.34 -13.57 16.99
CA ASP A 364 -14.96 -12.61 17.91
C ASP A 364 -14.24 -11.25 17.97
N GLY A 365 -13.20 -11.02 17.16
CA GLY A 365 -12.43 -9.76 17.14
C GLY A 365 -11.48 -9.59 18.32
N GLY A 366 -11.33 -10.62 19.16
CA GLY A 366 -10.44 -10.65 20.30
C GLY A 366 -8.98 -10.93 19.90
N LEU A 367 -8.07 -10.47 20.74
CA LEU A 367 -6.66 -10.83 20.78
C LEU A 367 -6.54 -12.26 21.34
N PRO A 368 -6.11 -13.26 20.55
CA PRO A 368 -5.99 -14.63 21.05
C PRO A 368 -4.83 -14.74 22.05
N ILE A 369 -5.09 -15.40 23.18
CA ILE A 369 -4.05 -15.62 24.22
C ILE A 369 -3.07 -16.70 23.76
N PHE A 370 -3.57 -17.80 23.20
CA PHE A 370 -2.78 -18.95 22.77
C PHE A 370 -2.29 -18.83 21.31
N SER A 371 -1.72 -17.68 20.94
CA SER A 371 -1.10 -17.52 19.61
C SER A 371 0.15 -18.38 19.47
N GLU A 372 0.34 -19.03 18.31
CA GLU A 372 1.54 -19.83 17.99
C GLU A 372 2.81 -18.98 17.74
N SER A 373 2.74 -17.68 18.02
CA SER A 373 3.76 -16.68 17.76
C SER A 373 4.95 -16.81 18.71
N THR A 374 6.13 -17.08 18.16
CA THR A 374 7.41 -17.12 18.90
C THR A 374 8.11 -15.76 18.98
N ASP A 375 7.57 -14.73 18.32
CA ASP A 375 8.18 -13.41 18.27
C ASP A 375 8.05 -12.68 19.62
N ASN A 376 9.17 -12.16 20.11
CA ASN A 376 9.26 -11.37 21.34
C ASN A 376 8.59 -12.07 22.53
N LEU A 377 8.91 -13.37 22.69
CA LEU A 377 8.43 -14.18 23.80
C LEU A 377 8.82 -13.55 25.13
N PRO A 378 7.86 -13.36 26.06
CA PRO A 378 8.15 -12.97 27.42
C PRO A 378 9.02 -14.00 28.14
N GLU A 379 9.87 -13.54 29.04
CA GLU A 379 10.74 -14.39 29.86
C GLU A 379 10.25 -14.43 31.31
N VAL A 380 10.17 -15.62 31.89
CA VAL A 380 9.85 -15.78 33.31
C VAL A 380 11.06 -15.38 34.14
N VAL A 381 10.91 -14.35 34.98
CA VAL A 381 11.97 -13.80 35.84
C VAL A 381 11.94 -14.47 37.20
N GLU A 382 10.75 -14.68 37.76
CA GLU A 382 10.57 -15.28 39.07
C GLU A 382 9.30 -16.16 39.09
N GLN A 383 9.37 -17.25 39.84
CA GLN A 383 8.24 -18.14 40.08
C GLN A 383 8.16 -18.44 41.58
N THR A 384 7.01 -18.15 42.17
CA THR A 384 6.74 -18.38 43.60
C THR A 384 5.48 -19.20 43.75
N GLU A 385 5.52 -20.22 44.61
CA GLU A 385 4.40 -21.13 44.84
C GLU A 385 3.86 -20.97 46.25
N GLU A 386 2.60 -20.56 46.36
CA GLU A 386 1.88 -20.45 47.63
C GLU A 386 0.64 -21.36 47.60
N GLY A 387 0.81 -22.60 48.06
CA GLY A 387 -0.26 -23.59 48.09
C GLY A 387 -0.72 -24.01 46.69
N ALA A 388 -2.00 -23.79 46.38
CA ALA A 388 -2.58 -24.12 45.07
C ALA A 388 -2.33 -23.03 44.00
N VAL A 389 -1.76 -21.88 44.36
CA VAL A 389 -1.55 -20.76 43.44
C VAL A 389 -0.07 -20.60 43.13
N VAL A 390 0.28 -20.57 41.84
CA VAL A 390 1.61 -20.20 41.36
C VAL A 390 1.57 -18.77 40.86
N THR A 391 2.48 -17.96 41.36
CA THR A 391 2.70 -16.60 40.91
C THR A 391 3.93 -16.57 40.02
N PHE A 392 3.77 -16.11 38.78
CA PHE A 392 4.85 -15.88 37.83
C PHE A 392 5.08 -14.38 37.67
N VAL A 393 6.32 -13.93 37.81
CA VAL A 393 6.74 -12.58 37.42
C VAL A 393 7.45 -12.70 36.07
N ILE A 394 6.91 -12.03 35.07
CA ILE A 394 7.29 -12.19 33.66
C ILE A 394 7.72 -10.85 33.11
N SER A 395 8.90 -10.82 32.50
CA SER A 395 9.37 -9.70 31.70
C SER A 395 8.81 -9.83 30.29
N ALA A 396 7.91 -8.92 29.93
CA ALA A 396 7.20 -8.94 28.66
C ALA A 396 7.60 -7.72 27.81
N PRO A 397 8.17 -7.91 26.62
CA PRO A 397 8.55 -6.79 25.76
C PRO A 397 7.31 -6.06 25.25
N GLY A 398 7.10 -4.83 25.72
CA GLY A 398 6.08 -3.89 25.24
C GLY A 398 6.51 -3.13 23.99
N TYR A 399 5.70 -2.16 23.54
CA TYR A 399 6.04 -1.31 22.39
C TYR A 399 7.35 -0.56 22.61
N HIS A 400 7.58 -0.03 23.82
CA HIS A 400 8.80 0.70 24.16
C HIS A 400 10.04 -0.19 24.18
N ALA A 401 9.91 -1.45 24.61
CA ALA A 401 10.99 -2.43 24.55
C ALA A 401 11.42 -2.74 23.11
N LEU A 402 10.47 -2.78 22.18
CA LEU A 402 10.75 -2.97 20.75
C LEU A 402 11.45 -1.78 20.10
N GLU A 403 11.32 -0.58 20.68
CA GLU A 403 12.08 0.62 20.28
C GLU A 403 13.44 0.74 21.00
N GLY A 404 13.84 -0.27 21.79
CA GLY A 404 15.12 -0.34 22.49
C GLY A 404 15.09 0.19 23.93
N GLY A 405 13.90 0.34 24.52
CA GLY A 405 13.69 0.67 25.92
C GLY A 405 13.52 -0.56 26.83
N ASP A 406 13.07 -0.31 28.07
CA ASP A 406 12.86 -1.35 29.08
C ASP A 406 11.54 -2.11 28.86
N ALA A 407 11.53 -3.41 29.20
CA ALA A 407 10.35 -4.29 29.12
C ALA A 407 9.36 -4.05 30.26
N ASN A 408 8.11 -4.46 30.07
CA ASN A 408 7.09 -4.41 31.13
C ASN A 408 7.29 -5.59 32.09
N SER A 409 6.93 -5.39 33.36
CA SER A 409 6.93 -6.43 34.38
C SER A 409 5.50 -6.81 34.75
N ILE A 410 5.13 -8.07 34.52
CA ILE A 410 3.76 -8.56 34.66
C ILE A 410 3.75 -9.73 35.65
N GLU A 411 2.90 -9.63 36.66
CA GLU A 411 2.58 -10.71 37.60
C GLU A 411 1.34 -11.48 37.11
N VAL A 412 1.46 -12.79 36.95
CA VAL A 412 0.37 -13.70 36.58
C VAL A 412 0.20 -14.75 37.67
N LYS A 413 -1.00 -14.84 38.24
CA LYS A 413 -1.36 -15.85 39.25
C LYS A 413 -2.25 -16.92 38.63
N ILE A 414 -1.81 -18.17 38.71
CA ILE A 414 -2.52 -19.32 38.15
C ILE A 414 -2.80 -20.33 39.26
N ASN A 415 -4.04 -20.79 39.33
CA ASN A 415 -4.43 -21.89 40.21
C ASN A 415 -4.08 -23.24 39.56
N LYS A 416 -3.24 -24.03 40.23
CA LYS A 416 -2.76 -25.35 39.79
C LYS A 416 -3.86 -26.40 39.72
N ASP A 417 -4.84 -26.35 40.61
CA ASP A 417 -5.85 -27.41 40.72
C ASP A 417 -6.87 -27.32 39.58
N THR A 418 -7.16 -26.10 39.13
CA THR A 418 -8.14 -25.82 38.07
C THR A 418 -7.50 -25.41 36.74
N ASN A 419 -6.18 -25.18 36.72
CA ASN A 419 -5.42 -24.66 35.57
C ASN A 419 -6.06 -23.38 34.99
N THR A 420 -6.47 -22.47 35.89
CA THR A 420 -7.15 -21.20 35.58
C THR A 420 -6.37 -20.01 36.09
N VAL A 421 -6.37 -18.91 35.34
CA VAL A 421 -5.83 -17.63 35.81
C VAL A 421 -6.72 -17.07 36.94
N GLU A 422 -6.13 -16.76 38.09
CA GLU A 422 -6.83 -16.05 39.17
C GLU A 422 -6.77 -14.55 38.99
N SER A 423 -5.59 -14.02 38.66
CA SER A 423 -5.41 -12.59 38.40
C SER A 423 -4.15 -12.30 37.60
N VAL A 424 -4.17 -11.17 36.92
CA VAL A 424 -3.01 -10.59 36.22
C VAL A 424 -2.84 -9.16 36.74
N ALA A 425 -1.61 -8.79 37.11
CA ALA A 425 -1.27 -7.45 37.55
C ALA A 425 -0.01 -6.98 36.83
N VAL A 426 0.05 -5.69 36.49
CA VAL A 426 1.25 -5.09 35.90
C VAL A 426 2.00 -4.37 37.01
N LEU A 427 3.21 -4.83 37.32
CA LEU A 427 4.06 -4.28 38.37
C LEU A 427 4.76 -3.00 37.92
N GLU A 428 5.32 -3.03 36.71
CA GLU A 428 5.97 -1.89 36.06
C GLU A 428 5.54 -1.81 34.60
N ALA A 429 4.96 -0.67 34.21
CA ALA A 429 4.59 -0.36 32.83
C ALA A 429 5.55 0.70 32.28
N ASN A 430 6.34 0.32 31.29
CA ASN A 430 7.37 1.15 30.66
C ASN A 430 6.95 1.69 29.27
N ASP A 431 5.72 1.42 28.85
CA ASP A 431 5.17 1.85 27.57
C ASP A 431 4.69 3.32 27.54
N THR A 432 4.33 3.81 26.35
CA THR A 432 3.94 5.21 26.13
C THR A 432 2.76 5.64 27.02
N PRO A 433 2.91 6.72 27.83
CA PRO A 433 1.84 7.22 28.69
C PRO A 433 0.57 7.61 27.93
N GLY A 434 -0.59 7.21 28.42
CA GLY A 434 -1.91 7.43 27.81
C GLY A 434 -2.27 6.50 26.64
N LEU A 435 -1.39 5.57 26.27
CA LEU A 435 -1.63 4.56 25.23
C LEU A 435 -1.30 3.16 25.74
N GLY A 436 -0.01 2.85 25.86
CA GLY A 436 0.45 1.50 26.21
C GLY A 436 0.50 1.24 27.72
N ASP A 437 0.60 2.28 28.55
CA ASP A 437 0.46 2.20 30.02
C ASP A 437 -0.95 1.79 30.47
N ARG A 438 -1.94 1.93 29.58
CA ARG A 438 -3.34 1.52 29.80
C ARG A 438 -3.51 0.03 30.03
N ILE A 439 -2.48 -0.79 29.81
CA ILE A 439 -2.46 -2.20 30.26
C ILE A 439 -2.59 -2.33 31.78
N THR A 440 -2.39 -1.25 32.54
CA THR A 440 -2.64 -1.19 33.99
C THR A 440 -4.11 -0.97 34.34
N GLU A 441 -4.98 -0.66 33.38
CA GLU A 441 -6.41 -0.46 33.61
C GLU A 441 -7.08 -1.77 34.06
N GLN A 442 -7.80 -1.70 35.17
CA GLN A 442 -8.42 -2.89 35.79
C GLN A 442 -9.41 -3.59 34.85
N GLY A 443 -10.17 -2.82 34.04
CA GLY A 443 -11.11 -3.39 33.06
C GLY A 443 -10.45 -4.18 31.91
N PHE A 444 -9.15 -3.99 31.67
CA PHE A 444 -8.38 -4.83 30.75
C PHE A 444 -7.87 -6.09 31.46
N LEU A 445 -7.34 -5.95 32.68
CA LEU A 445 -6.78 -7.06 33.45
C LEU A 445 -7.84 -8.07 33.94
N ASP A 446 -9.05 -7.60 34.23
CA ASP A 446 -10.16 -8.45 34.68
C ASP A 446 -10.60 -9.46 33.61
N GLN A 447 -10.30 -9.21 32.32
CA GLN A 447 -10.65 -10.11 31.22
C GLN A 447 -9.89 -11.43 31.26
N PHE A 448 -8.72 -11.45 31.92
CA PHE A 448 -7.89 -12.64 32.02
C PHE A 448 -8.35 -13.60 33.13
N ALA A 449 -9.14 -13.13 34.10
CA ALA A 449 -9.57 -13.94 35.22
C ALA A 449 -10.51 -15.07 34.76
N GLY A 450 -10.24 -16.29 35.21
CA GLY A 450 -11.06 -17.47 34.90
C GLY A 450 -10.73 -18.15 33.57
N ILE A 451 -9.81 -17.62 32.78
CA ILE A 451 -9.34 -18.28 31.55
C ILE A 451 -8.56 -19.54 31.91
N THR A 452 -8.85 -20.64 31.21
CA THR A 452 -8.21 -21.95 31.43
C THR A 452 -7.25 -22.31 30.30
N TYR A 453 -6.22 -23.09 30.61
CA TYR A 453 -5.25 -23.56 29.63
C TYR A 453 -5.85 -24.44 28.52
N ASP A 454 -6.93 -25.17 28.84
CA ASP A 454 -7.58 -26.09 27.91
C ASP A 454 -8.43 -25.38 26.84
N ASP A 455 -8.82 -24.13 27.10
CA ASP A 455 -9.56 -23.30 26.15
C ASP A 455 -8.60 -22.57 25.20
N LYS A 456 -8.14 -23.29 24.18
CA LYS A 456 -7.26 -22.73 23.13
C LYS A 456 -7.93 -21.66 22.27
N SER A 457 -9.25 -21.50 22.37
CA SER A 457 -10.01 -20.44 21.69
C SER A 457 -10.11 -19.14 22.49
N ALA A 458 -9.60 -19.09 23.73
CA ALA A 458 -9.70 -17.91 24.57
C ALA A 458 -9.05 -16.67 23.93
N SER A 459 -9.84 -15.58 23.87
CA SER A 459 -9.40 -14.27 23.38
C SER A 459 -9.90 -13.15 24.27
N ILE A 460 -9.18 -12.03 24.26
CA ILE A 460 -9.44 -10.82 25.06
C ILE A 460 -9.65 -9.61 24.15
N ASP A 461 -10.26 -8.54 24.65
CA ASP A 461 -10.35 -7.29 23.91
C ASP A 461 -9.03 -6.51 23.95
N ALA A 462 -8.49 -6.21 22.76
CA ALA A 462 -7.31 -5.38 22.62
C ALA A 462 -7.59 -3.92 23.03
N LEU A 463 -6.64 -3.27 23.69
CA LEU A 463 -6.73 -1.82 23.92
C LEU A 463 -6.53 -1.08 22.59
N SER A 464 -7.50 -0.24 22.23
CA SER A 464 -7.44 0.57 21.01
C SER A 464 -6.21 1.48 21.01
N GLY A 465 -5.40 1.40 19.94
CA GLY A 465 -4.15 2.14 19.80
C GLY A 465 -2.95 1.55 20.57
N ALA A 466 -3.14 0.46 21.33
CA ALA A 466 -2.10 -0.17 22.16
C ALA A 466 -2.00 -1.69 21.91
N THR A 467 -2.23 -2.13 20.67
CA THR A 467 -2.27 -3.56 20.30
C THR A 467 -0.99 -4.31 20.68
N VAL A 468 0.19 -3.70 20.52
CA VAL A 468 1.48 -4.32 20.85
C VAL A 468 1.59 -4.58 22.35
N SER A 469 1.26 -3.59 23.17
CA SER A 469 1.24 -3.71 24.63
C SER A 469 0.20 -4.72 25.11
N SER A 470 -1.02 -4.72 24.55
CA SER A 470 -2.04 -5.73 24.85
C SER A 470 -1.61 -7.15 24.48
N THR A 471 -0.96 -7.32 23.32
CA THR A 471 -0.43 -8.61 22.87
C THR A 471 0.68 -9.11 23.80
N SER A 472 1.50 -8.20 24.32
CA SER A 472 2.58 -8.51 25.27
C SER A 472 2.03 -9.15 26.56
N VAL A 473 0.94 -8.60 27.11
CA VAL A 473 0.27 -9.16 28.30
C VAL A 473 -0.36 -10.53 28.00
N ALA A 474 -1.04 -10.67 26.85
CA ALA A 474 -1.62 -11.94 26.44
C ALA A 474 -0.56 -13.05 26.27
N LYS A 475 0.60 -12.71 25.67
CA LYS A 475 1.75 -13.61 25.57
C LYS A 475 2.34 -13.96 26.93
N ALA A 476 2.36 -13.04 27.90
CA ALA A 476 2.87 -13.32 29.24
C ALA A 476 2.01 -14.37 29.95
N VAL A 477 0.68 -14.27 29.84
CA VAL A 477 -0.26 -15.27 30.37
C VAL A 477 -0.06 -16.63 29.70
N ARG A 478 0.13 -16.67 28.38
CA ARG A 478 0.46 -17.91 27.67
C ARG A 478 1.75 -18.55 28.19
N VAL A 479 2.83 -17.78 28.32
CA VAL A 479 4.13 -18.28 28.81
C VAL A 479 4.00 -18.81 30.24
N ALA A 480 3.24 -18.13 31.11
CA ALA A 480 2.96 -18.61 32.47
C ALA A 480 2.28 -20.00 32.45
N PHE A 481 1.30 -20.18 31.58
CA PHE A 481 0.63 -21.47 31.39
C PHE A 481 1.55 -22.55 30.82
N GLU A 482 2.36 -22.22 29.83
CA GLU A 482 3.31 -23.17 29.24
C GLU A 482 4.35 -23.61 30.27
N GLU A 483 4.85 -22.69 31.10
CA GLU A 483 5.81 -23.01 32.17
C GLU A 483 5.18 -23.87 33.27
N LEU A 484 3.92 -23.63 33.61
CA LEU A 484 3.19 -24.45 34.59
C LEU A 484 2.96 -25.90 34.10
N ASN A 485 2.78 -26.09 32.79
CA ASN A 485 2.45 -27.38 32.18
C ASN A 485 3.66 -28.07 31.52
N LYS A 486 4.87 -27.52 31.67
CA LYS A 486 6.15 -28.19 31.38
C LYS A 486 6.47 -29.21 32.47
#